data_AF-A0A2H1HWU8-F1
#
_entry.id   AF-A0A2H1HWU8-F1
#
_cell.length_a   1.000
_cell.length_b   1.000
_cell.length_c   1.000
_cell.angle_alpha   90.00
_cell.angle_beta   90.00
_cell.angle_gamma   90.00
#
_symmetry.space_group_name_H-M   'P 1'
#
loop_
_entity.id
_entity.type
_entity.pdbx_description
1 polymer ?
#
loop_
_entity_poly.entity_id
_entity_poly.type
_entity_poly.pdbx_seq_one_letter_code
_entity_poly.pdbx_strand_id
1 'polypeptide(L)'
;MLTTTPLLPVLFATAVTARLAERTVPDDVSEAFVSAGLPVPLVVSDTVFAPPAGSGAEVPAGLLLWAAGLRRAGAVRVRAEPVHPSLPLRVPRLDRDGRRATARASARTRALCVVEDADGAALAVAAVGLEGDVVVVPCAPSVFTTVDHTTPAEASRRLRESVMHALAAVEAHGQSFTDADSEPLADLPWRDWQADLSGDHDDTQHAALALLTGDHDAARSLHTALHVHGSLSSLAVPAQTGGPVVGPALAEVHSAAARVITALTRLRIES
;
A
#
# COMPACT_ATOMS: atom_id res chain seq x y z
N MET A 1 -15.99 3.75 13.08
CA MET A 1 -14.52 3.72 13.22
C MET A 1 -13.94 4.07 11.87
N LEU A 2 -12.99 5.01 11.76
CA LEU A 2 -12.27 5.23 10.50
C LEU A 2 -11.43 3.98 10.25
N THR A 3 -11.87 3.11 9.36
CA THR A 3 -11.06 2.01 8.83
C THR A 3 -9.80 2.62 8.24
N THR A 4 -8.65 2.41 8.88
CA THR A 4 -7.39 2.98 8.42
C THR A 4 -6.85 2.15 7.27
N THR A 5 -7.42 2.37 6.09
CA THR A 5 -6.98 1.77 4.84
C THR A 5 -5.55 2.24 4.53
N PRO A 6 -4.69 1.41 3.88
CA PRO A 6 -3.34 1.83 3.47
C PRO A 6 -3.32 2.86 2.33
N LEU A 7 -4.45 3.52 2.06
CA LEU A 7 -4.65 4.40 0.91
C LEU A 7 -3.63 5.53 0.89
N LEU A 8 -3.37 6.19 2.03
CA LEU A 8 -2.42 7.29 2.08
C LEU A 8 -0.97 6.87 1.75
N PRO A 9 -0.39 5.81 2.35
CA PRO A 9 0.88 5.25 1.90
C PRO A 9 0.92 4.82 0.44
N VAL A 10 -0.16 4.22 -0.08
CA VAL A 10 -0.21 3.77 -1.48
C VAL A 10 -0.31 4.93 -2.46
N LEU A 11 -1.12 5.95 -2.17
CA LEU A 11 -1.16 7.19 -2.94
C LEU A 11 0.20 7.88 -2.92
N PHE A 12 0.85 7.96 -1.77
CA PHE A 12 2.21 8.49 -1.66
C PHE A 12 3.20 7.72 -2.55
N ALA A 13 3.23 6.40 -2.46
CA ALA A 13 4.12 5.55 -3.27
C ALA A 13 3.86 5.74 -4.78
N THR A 14 2.58 5.78 -5.18
CA THR A 14 2.17 5.92 -6.58
C THR A 14 2.47 7.32 -7.11
N ALA A 15 2.19 8.36 -6.34
CA ALA A 15 2.46 9.75 -6.69
C ALA A 15 3.96 10.00 -6.85
N VAL A 16 4.78 9.54 -5.90
CA VAL A 16 6.24 9.71 -5.97
C VAL A 16 6.79 8.95 -7.17
N THR A 17 6.35 7.71 -7.40
CA THR A 17 6.76 6.93 -8.58
C THR A 17 6.35 7.61 -9.89
N ALA A 18 5.12 8.11 -9.99
CA ALA A 18 4.65 8.85 -11.16
C ALA A 18 5.45 10.14 -11.38
N ARG A 19 5.81 10.85 -10.31
CA ARG A 19 6.68 12.03 -10.40
C ARG A 19 8.10 11.67 -10.81
N LEU A 20 8.71 10.64 -10.22
CA LEU A 20 10.05 10.19 -10.60
C LEU A 20 10.11 9.80 -12.09
N ALA A 21 9.04 9.20 -12.60
CA ALA A 21 8.87 8.84 -14.01
C ALA A 21 8.37 9.99 -14.91
N GLU A 22 8.17 11.20 -14.37
CA GLU A 22 7.68 12.39 -15.10
C GLU A 22 6.31 12.20 -15.80
N ARG A 23 5.47 11.28 -15.30
CA ARG A 23 4.16 10.95 -15.89
C ARG A 23 2.99 11.83 -15.41
N THR A 24 3.17 12.58 -14.33
CA THR A 24 2.12 13.40 -13.72
C THR A 24 2.67 14.76 -13.36
N VAL A 25 1.89 15.84 -13.48
CA VAL A 25 2.33 17.18 -13.04
C VAL A 25 2.13 17.35 -11.52
N PRO A 26 2.81 18.31 -10.87
CA PRO A 26 2.66 18.52 -9.42
C PRO A 26 1.22 18.83 -8.97
N ASP A 27 0.44 19.49 -9.82
CA ASP A 27 -0.95 19.85 -9.53
C ASP A 27 -1.84 18.61 -9.48
N ASP A 28 -1.70 17.68 -10.45
CA ASP A 28 -2.39 16.39 -10.46
C ASP A 28 -2.08 15.54 -9.23
N VAL A 29 -0.83 15.59 -8.74
CA VAL A 29 -0.47 14.91 -7.49
C VAL A 29 -1.25 15.48 -6.31
N SER A 30 -1.32 16.82 -6.22
CA SER A 30 -2.06 17.48 -5.14
C SER A 30 -3.56 17.19 -5.25
N GLU A 31 -4.10 17.23 -6.46
CA GLU A 31 -5.50 16.91 -6.77
C GLU A 31 -5.86 15.46 -6.41
N ALA A 32 -4.96 14.50 -6.63
CA ALA A 32 -5.19 13.11 -6.23
C ALA A 32 -5.41 12.96 -4.71
N PHE A 33 -4.64 13.68 -3.88
CA PHE A 33 -4.85 13.65 -2.43
C PHE A 33 -6.13 14.40 -2.03
N VAL A 34 -6.38 15.57 -2.60
CA VAL A 34 -7.55 16.40 -2.30
C VAL A 34 -8.86 15.69 -2.68
N SER A 35 -8.92 15.10 -3.87
CA SER A 35 -10.08 14.33 -4.35
C SER A 35 -10.34 13.07 -3.50
N ALA A 36 -9.29 12.46 -2.94
CA ALA A 36 -9.41 11.37 -1.97
C ALA A 36 -9.76 11.83 -0.54
N GLY A 37 -9.88 13.14 -0.29
CA GLY A 37 -10.12 13.69 1.05
C GLY A 37 -8.95 13.50 2.02
N LEU A 38 -7.73 13.38 1.51
CA LEU A 38 -6.52 13.07 2.26
C LEU A 38 -5.53 14.25 2.29
N PRO A 39 -4.69 14.36 3.33
CA PRO A 39 -3.66 15.39 3.38
C PRO A 39 -2.58 15.13 2.33
N VAL A 40 -2.12 16.21 1.67
CA VAL A 40 -0.93 16.15 0.82
C VAL A 40 0.30 15.89 1.69
N PRO A 41 1.09 14.83 1.45
CA PRO A 41 2.18 14.46 2.34
C PRO A 41 3.30 15.50 2.43
N LEU A 42 3.82 15.70 3.65
CA LEU A 42 4.95 16.56 3.97
C LEU A 42 6.06 15.74 4.62
N VAL A 43 7.26 15.76 4.05
CA VAL A 43 8.43 15.11 4.65
C VAL A 43 8.90 15.93 5.83
N VAL A 44 8.72 15.41 7.04
CA VAL A 44 9.04 16.10 8.31
C VAL A 44 10.31 15.58 8.97
N SER A 45 10.85 14.47 8.48
CA SER A 45 12.15 13.94 8.85
C SER A 45 12.73 13.15 7.68
N ASP A 46 13.95 13.49 7.26
CA ASP A 46 14.68 12.75 6.24
C ASP A 46 16.16 12.76 6.58
N THR A 47 16.70 11.58 6.85
CA THR A 47 18.11 11.36 7.22
C THR A 47 18.93 10.75 6.07
N VAL A 48 18.31 10.53 4.91
CA VAL A 48 18.89 9.79 3.79
C VAL A 48 19.06 10.68 2.56
N PHE A 49 18.03 11.42 2.17
CA PHE A 49 18.00 12.22 0.95
C PHE A 49 18.03 13.72 1.21
N ALA A 50 17.86 14.14 2.47
CA ALA A 50 18.01 15.54 2.85
C ALA A 50 19.45 16.02 2.57
N PRO A 51 19.60 17.21 1.97
CA PRO A 51 20.92 17.79 1.77
C PRO A 51 21.59 18.11 3.13
N PRO A 52 22.94 18.16 3.20
CA PRO A 52 23.64 18.54 4.43
C PRO A 52 23.16 19.90 4.96
N ALA A 53 23.09 20.03 6.30
CA ALA A 53 22.70 21.27 6.96
C ALA A 53 23.47 22.48 6.40
N GLY A 54 22.77 23.57 6.09
CA GLY A 54 23.36 24.78 5.52
C GLY A 54 23.57 24.80 4.00
N SER A 55 23.13 23.78 3.24
CA SER A 55 23.22 23.74 1.76
C SER A 55 21.88 23.97 1.02
N GLY A 56 20.83 24.39 1.74
CA GLY A 56 19.48 24.63 1.22
C GLY A 56 18.48 23.53 1.60
N ALA A 57 17.21 23.73 1.18
CA ALA A 57 15.99 22.98 1.55
C ALA A 57 16.16 21.92 2.65
N GLU A 58 16.21 22.42 3.88
CA GLU A 58 16.11 21.62 5.10
C GLU A 58 14.67 21.11 5.25
N VAL A 59 14.53 19.98 5.92
CA VAL A 59 13.23 19.43 6.31
C VAL A 59 12.51 20.44 7.22
N PRO A 60 11.20 20.72 7.04
CA PRO A 60 10.25 19.96 6.23
C PRO A 60 10.26 20.26 4.73
N ALA A 61 9.98 19.23 3.90
CA ALA A 61 9.96 19.33 2.45
C ALA A 61 8.66 18.75 1.84
N GLY A 62 8.03 19.50 0.93
CA GLY A 62 6.93 18.99 0.12
C GLY A 62 7.41 17.95 -0.91
N LEU A 63 6.48 17.14 -1.42
CA LEU A 63 6.78 16.03 -2.36
C LEU A 63 7.62 16.46 -3.58
N LEU A 64 7.41 17.66 -4.12
CA LEU A 64 8.15 18.14 -5.28
C LEU A 64 9.65 18.33 -5.00
N LEU A 65 9.98 18.95 -3.87
CA LEU A 65 11.37 19.17 -3.45
C LEU A 65 12.01 17.83 -3.07
N TRP A 66 11.26 16.97 -2.40
CA TRP A 66 11.74 15.65 -2.00
C TRP A 66 12.04 14.75 -3.22
N ALA A 67 11.16 14.74 -4.23
CA ALA A 67 11.37 13.97 -5.46
C ALA A 67 12.65 14.38 -6.21
N ALA A 68 13.05 15.66 -6.16
CA ALA A 68 14.34 16.09 -6.71
C ALA A 68 15.53 15.51 -5.92
N GLY A 69 15.42 15.43 -4.58
CA GLY A 69 16.41 14.75 -3.73
C GLY A 69 16.52 13.26 -4.07
N LEU A 70 15.39 12.58 -4.22
CA LEU A 70 15.30 11.18 -4.63
C LEU A 70 16.00 10.90 -5.96
N ARG A 71 15.73 11.71 -6.99
CA ARG A 71 16.38 11.54 -8.31
C ARG A 71 17.90 11.67 -8.23
N ARG A 72 18.42 12.64 -7.46
CA ARG A 72 19.87 12.80 -7.26
C ARG A 72 20.50 11.59 -6.57
N ALA A 73 19.74 10.92 -5.71
CA ALA A 73 20.17 9.69 -5.03
C ALA A 73 19.97 8.41 -5.86
N GLY A 74 19.52 8.51 -7.12
CA GLY A 74 19.31 7.37 -8.00
C GLY A 74 18.01 6.59 -7.76
N ALA A 75 17.09 7.10 -6.94
CA ALA A 75 15.79 6.48 -6.75
C ALA A 75 14.93 6.60 -8.02
N VAL A 76 14.26 5.52 -8.38
CA VAL A 76 13.39 5.49 -9.58
C VAL A 76 11.93 5.19 -9.27
N ARG A 77 11.64 4.63 -8.08
CA ARG A 77 10.29 4.28 -7.67
C ARG A 77 10.17 4.19 -6.15
N VAL A 78 8.93 4.21 -5.69
CA VAL A 78 8.55 3.93 -4.32
C VAL A 78 7.47 2.86 -4.34
N ARG A 79 7.69 1.79 -3.60
CA ARG A 79 6.76 0.66 -3.46
C ARG A 79 6.09 0.71 -2.11
N ALA A 80 4.79 0.49 -2.07
CA ALA A 80 4.09 0.29 -0.80
C ALA A 80 4.17 -1.19 -0.40
N GLU A 81 4.56 -1.45 0.83
CA GLU A 81 4.64 -2.77 1.42
C GLU A 81 3.63 -2.87 2.58
N PRO A 82 2.57 -3.67 2.42
CA PRO A 82 1.60 -3.92 3.49
C PRO A 82 2.25 -4.55 4.72
N VAL A 83 1.85 -4.10 5.91
CA VAL A 83 2.40 -4.56 7.19
C VAL A 83 1.30 -5.20 8.02
N HIS A 84 1.44 -6.51 8.26
CA HIS A 84 0.58 -7.27 9.16
C HIS A 84 1.32 -8.50 9.71
N PRO A 85 1.10 -8.93 10.96
CA PRO A 85 1.79 -10.10 11.54
C PRO A 85 1.59 -11.43 10.79
N SER A 86 0.47 -11.60 10.08
CA SER A 86 0.20 -12.80 9.26
C SER A 86 0.89 -12.79 7.89
N LEU A 87 1.48 -11.67 7.48
CA LEU A 87 2.11 -11.51 6.18
C LEU A 87 3.63 -11.65 6.30
N PRO A 88 4.32 -12.17 5.26
CA PRO A 88 5.77 -12.15 5.23
C PRO A 88 6.25 -10.69 5.17
N LEU A 89 7.05 -10.27 6.15
CA LEU A 89 7.62 -8.92 6.15
C LEU A 89 8.69 -8.80 5.05
N ARG A 90 8.41 -8.00 4.02
CA ARG A 90 9.34 -7.72 2.91
C ARG A 90 9.91 -6.30 2.95
N VAL A 91 9.68 -5.59 4.05
CA VAL A 91 10.33 -4.30 4.32
C VAL A 91 11.80 -4.56 4.67
N PRO A 92 12.75 -3.81 4.08
CA PRO A 92 14.17 -3.88 4.43
C PRO A 92 14.42 -3.75 5.93
N ARG A 93 15.49 -4.39 6.42
CA ARG A 93 15.83 -4.33 7.85
C ARG A 93 16.19 -2.89 8.25
N LEU A 94 15.52 -2.39 9.28
CA LEU A 94 15.80 -1.10 9.90
C LEU A 94 16.62 -1.30 11.17
N ASP A 95 17.41 -0.31 11.56
CA ASP A 95 18.04 -0.27 12.88
C ASP A 95 17.01 0.02 13.99
N ARG A 96 17.47 0.17 15.24
CA ARG A 96 16.57 0.38 16.38
C ARG A 96 15.79 1.70 16.26
N ASP A 97 16.46 2.77 15.85
CA ASP A 97 15.88 4.11 15.81
C ASP A 97 14.92 4.25 14.63
N GLY A 98 15.27 3.69 13.47
CA GLY A 98 14.39 3.58 12.30
C GLY A 98 13.14 2.75 12.59
N ARG A 99 13.25 1.61 13.30
CA ARG A 99 12.06 0.86 13.75
C ARG A 99 11.18 1.69 14.68
N ARG A 100 11.77 2.44 15.62
CA ARG A 100 11.01 3.28 16.56
C ARG A 100 10.30 4.43 15.84
N ALA A 101 10.98 5.08 14.90
CA ALA A 101 10.45 6.19 14.13
C ALA A 101 9.27 5.78 13.23
N THR A 102 9.30 4.56 12.67
CA THR A 102 8.27 4.08 11.74
C THR A 102 7.15 3.27 12.40
N ALA A 103 7.33 2.79 13.63
CA ALA A 103 6.39 1.90 14.32
C ALA A 103 4.95 2.44 14.38
N ARG A 104 4.76 3.68 14.83
CA ARG A 104 3.41 4.25 15.00
C ARG A 104 2.68 4.44 13.68
N ALA A 105 3.37 4.94 12.66
CA ALA A 105 2.81 5.09 11.33
C ALA A 105 2.44 3.72 10.76
N SER A 106 3.35 2.75 10.74
CA SER A 106 3.08 1.40 10.22
C SER A 106 1.91 0.70 10.92
N ALA A 107 1.77 0.86 12.24
CA ALA A 107 0.67 0.28 13.00
C ALA A 107 -0.68 0.91 12.64
N ARG A 108 -0.71 2.20 12.30
CA ARG A 108 -1.93 2.94 11.97
C ARG A 108 -2.32 2.77 10.51
N THR A 109 -1.38 2.95 9.59
CA THR A 109 -1.64 2.96 8.15
C THR A 109 -1.49 1.58 7.51
N ARG A 110 -1.01 0.57 8.26
CA ARG A 110 -0.88 -0.83 7.83
C ARG A 110 -0.01 -1.03 6.58
N ALA A 111 0.86 -0.07 6.27
CA ALA A 111 1.85 -0.16 5.21
C ALA A 111 3.07 0.72 5.50
N LEU A 112 4.19 0.37 4.87
CA LEU A 112 5.40 1.19 4.79
C LEU A 112 5.78 1.37 3.33
N CYS A 113 6.46 2.46 3.01
CA CYS A 113 6.93 2.74 1.65
C CYS A 113 8.43 2.45 1.56
N VAL A 114 8.84 1.68 0.55
CA VAL A 114 10.25 1.37 0.28
C VAL A 114 10.67 2.16 -0.95
N VAL A 115 11.70 2.99 -0.79
CA VAL A 115 12.30 3.75 -1.90
C VAL A 115 13.34 2.85 -2.57
N GLU A 116 13.24 2.69 -3.89
CA GLU A 116 14.08 1.75 -4.65
C GLU A 116 14.80 2.44 -5.81
N ASP A 117 16.00 1.94 -6.12
CA ASP A 117 16.72 2.25 -7.36
C ASP A 117 16.24 1.37 -8.54
N ALA A 118 16.92 1.51 -9.69
CA ALA A 118 16.59 0.78 -10.92
C ALA A 118 16.68 -0.75 -10.75
N ASP A 119 17.68 -1.23 -10.01
CA ASP A 119 17.92 -2.65 -9.76
C ASP A 119 16.96 -3.23 -8.70
N GLY A 120 16.22 -2.35 -8.01
CA GLY A 120 15.32 -2.73 -6.93
C GLY A 120 16.02 -2.92 -5.59
N ALA A 121 17.21 -2.34 -5.44
CA ALA A 121 17.83 -2.20 -4.13
C ALA A 121 17.09 -1.11 -3.34
N ALA A 122 16.81 -1.41 -2.07
CA ALA A 122 16.22 -0.47 -1.16
C ALA A 122 17.22 0.62 -0.75
N LEU A 123 16.83 1.87 -0.93
CA LEU A 123 17.60 3.05 -0.55
C LEU A 123 17.17 3.61 0.81
N ALA A 124 15.87 3.55 1.11
CA ALA A 124 15.29 4.01 2.36
C ALA A 124 13.91 3.38 2.61
N VAL A 125 13.41 3.53 3.83
CA VAL A 125 12.01 3.31 4.16
C VAL A 125 11.37 4.61 4.58
N ALA A 126 10.24 4.94 3.97
CA ALA A 126 9.39 6.06 4.32
C ALA A 126 8.13 5.56 5.04
N ALA A 127 7.83 6.15 6.19
CA ALA A 127 6.61 5.89 6.93
C ALA A 127 5.70 7.12 6.84
N VAL A 128 4.47 6.91 6.37
CA VAL A 128 3.47 7.97 6.18
C VAL A 128 2.47 7.88 7.34
N GLY A 129 2.39 8.95 8.13
CA GLY A 129 1.40 9.12 9.19
C GLY A 129 0.04 9.55 8.65
N LEU A 130 -1.00 9.45 9.48
CA LEU A 130 -2.39 9.74 9.09
C LEU A 130 -2.62 11.22 8.74
N GLU A 131 -1.79 12.12 9.28
CA GLU A 131 -1.87 13.56 9.04
C GLU A 131 -1.03 13.98 7.82
N GLY A 132 -0.48 13.02 7.08
CA GLY A 132 0.42 13.27 5.95
C GLY A 132 1.86 13.53 6.33
N ASP A 133 2.24 13.41 7.60
CA ASP A 133 3.63 13.49 8.05
C ASP A 133 4.45 12.29 7.55
N VAL A 134 5.55 12.55 6.85
CA VAL A 134 6.42 11.50 6.31
C VAL A 134 7.77 11.52 7.00
N VAL A 135 8.17 10.35 7.51
CA VAL A 135 9.47 10.12 8.13
C VAL A 135 10.26 9.13 7.28
N VAL A 136 11.46 9.53 6.86
CA VAL A 136 12.35 8.74 6.00
C VAL A 136 13.59 8.30 6.78
N VAL A 137 13.81 6.99 6.83
CA VAL A 137 14.87 6.36 7.62
C VAL A 137 15.76 5.47 6.76
N PRO A 138 17.06 5.34 7.10
CA PRO A 138 17.96 4.44 6.41
C PRO A 138 17.54 2.98 6.64
N CYS A 139 17.90 2.12 5.70
CA CYS A 139 17.70 0.69 5.81
C CYS A 139 18.94 -0.09 5.39
N ALA A 140 19.02 -1.36 5.82
CA ALA A 140 20.03 -2.27 5.32
C ALA A 140 19.86 -2.49 3.81
N PRO A 141 20.96 -2.55 3.02
CA PRO A 141 20.88 -2.84 1.60
C PRO A 141 20.21 -4.20 1.37
N SER A 142 19.14 -4.19 0.59
CA SER A 142 18.44 -5.41 0.20
C SER A 142 17.81 -5.22 -1.18
N VAL A 143 18.04 -6.17 -2.07
CA VAL A 143 17.35 -6.23 -3.37
C VAL A 143 16.02 -6.92 -3.19
N PHE A 144 14.95 -6.27 -3.62
CA PHE A 144 13.64 -6.91 -3.61
C PHE A 144 13.55 -8.02 -4.66
N THR A 145 13.30 -9.24 -4.20
CA THR A 145 13.05 -10.40 -5.06
C THR A 145 11.66 -10.94 -4.75
N THR A 146 10.83 -11.13 -5.77
CA THR A 146 9.58 -11.88 -5.63
C THR A 146 9.90 -13.36 -5.78
N VAL A 147 9.45 -14.17 -4.82
CA VAL A 147 9.60 -15.64 -4.91
C VAL A 147 8.84 -16.20 -6.12
N ASP A 148 7.80 -15.51 -6.57
CA ASP A 148 6.80 -16.07 -7.49
C ASP A 148 6.74 -15.40 -8.88
N HIS A 149 7.70 -14.54 -9.27
CA HIS A 149 7.72 -13.80 -10.55
C HIS A 149 6.35 -13.27 -11.02
N THR A 150 5.49 -12.90 -10.08
CA THR A 150 4.07 -12.65 -10.34
C THR A 150 3.92 -11.31 -11.04
N THR A 151 3.31 -11.31 -12.22
CA THR A 151 2.96 -10.08 -12.91
C THR A 151 1.81 -9.37 -12.18
N PRO A 152 1.67 -8.05 -12.34
CA PRO A 152 0.56 -7.29 -11.77
C PRO A 152 -0.82 -7.83 -12.18
N ALA A 153 -0.99 -8.18 -13.46
CA ALA A 153 -2.22 -8.80 -13.95
C ALA A 153 -2.51 -10.15 -13.27
N GLU A 154 -1.48 -10.98 -13.07
CA GLU A 154 -1.61 -12.24 -12.36
C GLU A 154 -1.95 -12.03 -10.87
N ALA A 155 -1.38 -11.01 -10.23
CA ALA A 155 -1.71 -10.65 -8.86
C ALA A 155 -3.18 -10.25 -8.73
N SER A 156 -3.69 -9.39 -9.62
CA SER A 156 -5.10 -8.99 -9.66
C SER A 156 -6.03 -10.17 -9.94
N ARG A 157 -5.66 -11.06 -10.88
CA ARG A 157 -6.41 -12.29 -11.16
C ARG A 157 -6.54 -13.17 -9.91
N ARG A 158 -5.42 -13.41 -9.21
CA ARG A 158 -5.42 -14.20 -7.97
C ARG A 158 -6.25 -13.56 -6.87
N LEU A 159 -6.19 -12.24 -6.72
CA LEU A 159 -7.06 -11.54 -5.76
C LEU A 159 -8.53 -11.79 -6.06
N ARG A 160 -8.95 -11.67 -7.32
CA ARG A 160 -10.32 -11.97 -7.74
C ARG A 160 -10.73 -13.40 -7.39
N GLU A 161 -9.88 -14.38 -7.71
CA GLU A 161 -10.13 -15.80 -7.41
C GLU A 161 -10.23 -16.08 -5.91
N SER A 162 -9.28 -15.56 -5.12
CA SER A 162 -9.30 -15.75 -3.67
C SER A 162 -10.53 -15.08 -3.04
N VAL A 163 -10.95 -13.90 -3.50
CA VAL A 163 -12.18 -13.23 -3.00
C VAL A 163 -13.41 -14.07 -3.30
N MET A 164 -13.54 -14.62 -4.52
CA MET A 164 -14.64 -15.52 -4.86
C MET A 164 -14.66 -16.78 -3.99
N HIS A 165 -13.50 -17.39 -3.77
CA HIS A 165 -13.37 -18.58 -2.93
C HIS A 165 -13.72 -18.28 -1.47
N ALA A 166 -13.19 -17.20 -0.90
CA ALA A 166 -13.47 -16.82 0.47
C ALA A 166 -14.94 -16.47 0.70
N LEU A 167 -15.59 -15.76 -0.23
CA LEU A 167 -17.02 -15.50 -0.14
C LEU A 167 -17.82 -16.81 -0.12
N ALA A 168 -17.53 -17.76 -1.01
CA ALA A 168 -18.20 -19.05 -1.01
C ALA A 168 -18.02 -19.81 0.32
N ALA A 169 -16.82 -19.75 0.92
CA ALA A 169 -16.55 -20.32 2.24
C ALA A 169 -17.34 -19.62 3.37
N VAL A 170 -17.40 -18.29 3.35
CA VAL A 170 -18.15 -17.48 4.32
C VAL A 170 -19.66 -17.72 4.19
N GLU A 171 -20.19 -17.85 2.98
CA GLU A 171 -21.61 -18.16 2.76
C GLU A 171 -21.98 -19.58 3.23
N ALA A 172 -21.09 -20.55 3.01
CA ALA A 172 -21.31 -21.93 3.42
C ALA A 172 -21.13 -22.17 4.92
N HIS A 173 -20.21 -21.45 5.57
CA HIS A 173 -19.74 -21.78 6.93
C HIS A 173 -19.61 -20.59 7.89
N GLY A 174 -19.56 -19.35 7.38
CA GLY A 174 -19.19 -18.15 8.14
C GLY A 174 -20.21 -17.72 9.20
N GLN A 175 -21.51 -17.99 9.00
CA GLN A 175 -22.57 -17.63 9.96
C GLN A 175 -22.44 -18.36 11.31
N SER A 176 -21.68 -19.45 11.38
CA SER A 176 -21.47 -20.22 12.61
C SER A 176 -20.36 -19.65 13.52
N PHE A 177 -19.65 -18.62 13.08
CA PHE A 177 -18.48 -18.07 13.78
C PHE A 177 -18.67 -16.58 14.08
N THR A 178 -19.44 -16.28 15.12
CA THR A 178 -19.53 -14.93 15.69
C THR A 178 -18.71 -14.90 16.97
N ASP A 179 -17.51 -14.31 16.92
CA ASP A 179 -16.89 -13.81 18.14
C ASP A 179 -17.62 -12.52 18.55
N ALA A 180 -17.95 -12.38 19.83
CA ALA A 180 -18.78 -11.29 20.35
C ALA A 180 -18.18 -9.88 20.11
N ASP A 181 -16.88 -9.79 19.79
CA ASP A 181 -16.12 -8.56 19.64
C ASP A 181 -15.66 -8.27 18.19
N SER A 182 -16.12 -9.05 17.19
CA SER A 182 -15.72 -8.88 15.78
C SER A 182 -16.91 -8.53 14.88
N GLU A 183 -16.71 -7.70 13.86
CA GLU A 183 -17.70 -7.57 12.78
C GLU A 183 -17.96 -8.97 12.20
N PRO A 184 -19.23 -9.36 11.99
CA PRO A 184 -19.54 -10.64 11.37
C PRO A 184 -18.80 -10.74 10.04
N LEU A 185 -18.08 -11.83 9.82
CA LEU A 185 -17.34 -12.04 8.56
C LEU A 185 -18.26 -11.95 7.33
N ALA A 186 -19.55 -12.23 7.51
CA ALA A 186 -20.58 -12.08 6.48
C ALA A 186 -20.87 -10.61 6.11
N ASP A 187 -20.61 -9.67 7.02
CA ASP A 187 -20.90 -8.24 6.83
C ASP A 187 -19.74 -7.50 6.13
N LEU A 188 -18.61 -8.17 5.91
CA LEU A 188 -17.56 -7.63 5.05
C LEU A 188 -18.10 -7.41 3.62
N PRO A 189 -17.60 -6.40 2.89
CA PRO A 189 -18.15 -5.97 1.59
C PRO A 189 -17.70 -6.89 0.44
N TRP A 190 -17.90 -8.20 0.59
CA TRP A 190 -17.47 -9.22 -0.36
C TRP A 190 -18.02 -9.02 -1.78
N ARG A 191 -19.31 -8.65 -1.88
CA ARG A 191 -19.99 -8.44 -3.15
C ARG A 191 -19.49 -7.18 -3.86
N ASP A 192 -19.19 -6.13 -3.10
CA ASP A 192 -18.60 -4.91 -3.65
C ASP A 192 -17.18 -5.19 -4.16
N TRP A 193 -16.36 -5.93 -3.40
CA TRP A 193 -15.04 -6.36 -3.85
C TRP A 193 -15.09 -7.19 -5.13
N GLN A 194 -16.08 -8.08 -5.28
CA GLN A 194 -16.29 -8.83 -6.53
C GLN A 194 -16.67 -7.93 -7.70
N ALA A 195 -17.59 -6.98 -7.48
CA ALA A 195 -18.04 -6.05 -8.51
C ALA A 195 -16.90 -5.16 -9.00
N ASP A 196 -16.12 -4.58 -8.07
CA ASP A 196 -14.95 -3.76 -8.41
C ASP A 196 -13.92 -4.54 -9.22
N LEU A 197 -13.57 -5.76 -8.78
CA LEU A 197 -12.58 -6.60 -9.45
C LEU A 197 -13.06 -7.15 -10.80
N SER A 198 -14.37 -7.16 -11.05
CA SER A 198 -14.96 -7.56 -12.33
C SER A 198 -15.13 -6.40 -13.30
N GLY A 199 -14.95 -5.16 -12.83
CA GLY A 199 -15.13 -3.94 -13.63
C GLY A 199 -16.58 -3.46 -13.71
N ASP A 200 -17.44 -3.92 -12.80
CA ASP A 200 -18.89 -3.66 -12.82
C ASP A 200 -19.31 -2.44 -11.96
N HIS A 201 -18.37 -1.79 -11.27
CA HIS A 201 -18.63 -0.68 -10.33
C HIS A 201 -18.21 0.70 -10.87
N ASP A 202 -18.68 1.77 -10.22
CA ASP A 202 -18.38 3.16 -10.60
C ASP A 202 -16.90 3.52 -10.43
N ASP A 203 -16.33 4.19 -11.43
CA ASP A 203 -14.92 4.61 -11.46
C ASP A 203 -14.62 5.80 -10.55
N THR A 204 -15.65 6.49 -10.04
CA THR A 204 -15.47 7.67 -9.17
C THR A 204 -14.66 7.38 -7.91
N GLN A 205 -14.84 6.21 -7.29
CA GLN A 205 -14.12 5.81 -6.07
C GLN A 205 -12.61 5.60 -6.32
N HIS A 206 -12.23 5.38 -7.58
CA HIS A 206 -10.88 5.02 -8.00
C HIS A 206 -10.12 6.18 -8.65
N ALA A 207 -10.79 7.33 -8.84
CA ALA A 207 -10.29 8.46 -9.63
C ALA A 207 -8.92 8.97 -9.18
N ALA A 208 -8.68 9.09 -7.87
CA ALA A 208 -7.40 9.53 -7.33
C ALA A 208 -6.24 8.59 -7.70
N LEU A 209 -6.47 7.27 -7.63
CA LEU A 209 -5.48 6.27 -8.03
C LEU A 209 -5.35 6.21 -9.55
N ALA A 210 -6.45 6.35 -10.29
CA ALA A 210 -6.46 6.38 -11.75
C ALA A 210 -5.64 7.56 -12.29
N LEU A 211 -5.73 8.73 -11.66
CA LEU A 211 -4.96 9.93 -12.02
C LEU A 211 -3.44 9.68 -11.92
N LEU A 212 -2.98 8.90 -10.93
CA LEU A 212 -1.55 8.65 -10.69
C LEU A 212 -1.02 7.42 -11.44
N THR A 213 -1.85 6.39 -11.59
CA THR A 213 -1.49 5.17 -12.33
C THR A 213 -1.61 5.38 -13.83
N GLY A 214 -2.55 6.20 -14.30
CA GLY A 214 -2.90 6.33 -15.71
C GLY A 214 -3.70 5.14 -16.26
N ASP A 215 -4.15 4.23 -15.39
CA ASP A 215 -4.86 3.00 -15.75
C ASP A 215 -5.98 2.72 -14.75
N HIS A 216 -7.23 2.74 -15.23
CA HIS A 216 -8.42 2.48 -14.42
C HIS A 216 -8.46 1.05 -13.90
N ASP A 217 -7.97 0.05 -14.65
CA ASP A 217 -7.95 -1.35 -14.20
C ASP A 217 -6.96 -1.55 -13.05
N ALA A 218 -5.79 -0.93 -13.16
CA ALA A 218 -4.80 -0.90 -12.07
C ALA A 218 -5.36 -0.15 -10.84
N ALA A 219 -6.00 1.00 -11.04
CA ALA A 219 -6.58 1.79 -9.97
C ALA A 219 -7.68 1.03 -9.20
N ARG A 220 -8.61 0.38 -9.93
CA ARG A 220 -9.63 -0.51 -9.35
C ARG A 220 -9.01 -1.63 -8.54
N SER A 221 -8.11 -2.40 -9.15
CA SER A 221 -7.42 -3.52 -8.48
C SER A 221 -6.71 -3.07 -7.20
N LEU A 222 -6.03 -1.92 -7.26
CA LEU A 222 -5.29 -1.36 -6.13
C LEU A 222 -6.23 -0.87 -5.03
N HIS A 223 -7.33 -0.19 -5.38
CA HIS A 223 -8.34 0.24 -4.42
C HIS A 223 -9.01 -0.94 -3.70
N THR A 224 -9.45 -1.95 -4.44
CA THR A 224 -10.05 -3.13 -3.81
C THR A 224 -9.05 -3.86 -2.92
N ALA A 225 -7.80 -4.01 -3.36
CA ALA A 225 -6.75 -4.62 -2.54
C ALA A 225 -6.47 -3.83 -1.24
N LEU A 226 -6.49 -2.50 -1.31
CA LEU A 226 -6.39 -1.62 -0.14
C LEU A 226 -7.54 -1.86 0.83
N HIS A 227 -8.78 -1.93 0.33
CA HIS A 227 -9.97 -2.14 1.14
C HIS A 227 -9.93 -3.52 1.81
N VAL A 228 -9.66 -4.57 1.05
CA VAL A 228 -9.49 -5.95 1.56
C VAL A 228 -8.41 -6.00 2.64
N HIS A 229 -7.22 -5.46 2.38
CA HIS A 229 -6.13 -5.46 3.37
C HIS A 229 -6.48 -4.66 4.62
N GLY A 230 -7.15 -3.52 4.47
CA GLY A 230 -7.63 -2.70 5.58
C GLY A 230 -8.62 -3.46 6.47
N SER A 231 -9.64 -4.08 5.86
CA SER A 231 -10.65 -4.87 6.57
C SER A 231 -10.04 -6.07 7.28
N LEU A 232 -9.19 -6.85 6.60
CA LEU A 232 -8.59 -8.06 7.19
C LEU A 232 -7.45 -7.77 8.18
N SER A 233 -6.81 -6.60 8.12
CA SER A 233 -5.81 -6.19 9.11
C SER A 233 -6.38 -5.88 10.50
N SER A 234 -7.71 -5.84 10.63
CA SER A 234 -8.37 -5.83 11.93
C SER A 234 -8.29 -7.18 12.65
N LEU A 235 -8.17 -8.27 11.88
CA LEU A 235 -8.06 -9.63 12.39
C LEU A 235 -6.61 -9.95 12.74
N ALA A 236 -6.33 -10.19 14.03
CA ALA A 236 -4.97 -10.49 14.48
C ALA A 236 -4.35 -11.71 13.78
N VAL A 237 -5.16 -12.74 13.50
CA VAL A 237 -4.73 -13.99 12.85
C VAL A 237 -5.80 -14.50 11.88
N PRO A 238 -5.87 -13.97 10.65
CA PRO A 238 -6.91 -14.34 9.67
C PRO A 238 -7.02 -15.85 9.44
N ALA A 239 -5.87 -16.55 9.42
CA ALA A 239 -5.78 -18.00 9.22
C ALA A 239 -6.51 -18.84 10.28
N GLN A 240 -6.78 -18.27 11.46
CA GLN A 240 -7.43 -18.95 12.59
C GLN A 240 -8.87 -18.46 12.81
N THR A 241 -9.30 -17.41 12.10
CA THR A 241 -10.64 -16.84 12.23
C THR A 241 -11.65 -17.65 11.40
N GLY A 242 -12.79 -18.06 11.99
CA GLY A 242 -13.85 -18.75 11.24
C GLY A 242 -13.59 -20.25 10.98
N GLY A 243 -12.67 -20.87 11.70
CA GLY A 243 -12.44 -22.33 11.64
C GLY A 243 -11.61 -22.80 10.42
N PRO A 244 -11.57 -24.12 10.16
CA PRO A 244 -10.59 -24.74 9.26
C PRO A 244 -10.82 -24.49 7.76
N VAL A 245 -11.98 -23.95 7.38
CA VAL A 245 -12.31 -23.63 5.98
C VAL A 245 -12.24 -22.13 5.73
N VAL A 246 -12.89 -21.32 6.57
CA VAL A 246 -12.93 -19.86 6.38
C VAL A 246 -11.56 -19.22 6.68
N GLY A 247 -10.89 -19.62 7.76
CA GLY A 247 -9.61 -19.01 8.16
C GLY A 247 -8.54 -19.07 7.07
N PRO A 248 -8.24 -20.25 6.49
CA PRO A 248 -7.31 -20.34 5.37
C PRO A 248 -7.71 -19.49 4.17
N ALA A 249 -9.00 -19.40 3.84
CA ALA A 249 -9.49 -18.56 2.73
C ALA A 249 -9.28 -17.06 3.02
N LEU A 250 -9.52 -16.61 4.27
CA LEU A 250 -9.23 -15.23 4.69
C LEU A 250 -7.74 -14.92 4.59
N ALA A 251 -6.87 -15.84 5.01
CA ALA A 251 -5.43 -15.67 4.91
C ALA A 251 -4.95 -15.59 3.44
N GLU A 252 -5.56 -16.38 2.56
CA GLU A 252 -5.28 -16.35 1.13
C GLU A 252 -5.67 -15.01 0.51
N VAL A 253 -6.89 -14.53 0.77
CA VAL A 253 -7.38 -13.22 0.32
C VAL A 253 -6.49 -12.09 0.84
N HIS A 254 -6.11 -12.13 2.11
CA HIS A 254 -5.22 -11.13 2.71
C HIS A 254 -3.86 -11.10 2.02
N SER A 255 -3.28 -12.28 1.77
CA SER A 255 -2.00 -12.40 1.06
C SER A 255 -2.10 -11.92 -0.39
N ALA A 256 -3.20 -12.24 -1.08
CA ALA A 256 -3.45 -11.82 -2.45
C ALA A 256 -3.59 -10.29 -2.54
N ALA A 257 -4.33 -9.67 -1.62
CA ALA A 257 -4.46 -8.21 -1.55
C ALA A 257 -3.10 -7.54 -1.31
N ALA A 258 -2.32 -8.07 -0.38
CA ALA A 258 -0.99 -7.53 -0.11
C ALA A 258 -0.07 -7.62 -1.34
N ARG A 259 -0.13 -8.73 -2.08
CA ARG A 259 0.61 -8.93 -3.33
C ARG A 259 0.21 -7.92 -4.42
N VAL A 260 -1.08 -7.61 -4.57
CA VAL A 260 -1.58 -6.61 -5.52
C VAL A 260 -1.03 -5.22 -5.19
N ILE A 261 -1.12 -4.80 -3.92
CA ILE A 261 -0.56 -3.52 -3.45
C ILE A 261 0.93 -3.42 -3.78
N THR A 262 1.69 -4.46 -3.43
CA THR A 262 3.13 -4.50 -3.69
C THR A 262 3.45 -4.50 -5.19
N ALA A 263 2.73 -5.29 -5.99
CA ALA A 263 3.02 -5.44 -7.42
C ALA A 263 2.68 -4.19 -8.23
N LEU A 264 1.50 -3.59 -7.99
CA LEU A 264 1.05 -2.41 -8.72
C LEU A 264 1.82 -1.14 -8.33
N THR A 265 2.23 -1.00 -7.07
CA THR A 265 3.07 0.16 -6.67
C THR A 265 4.54 0.01 -7.09
N ARG A 266 5.00 -1.21 -7.41
CA ARG A 266 6.36 -1.44 -7.94
C ARG A 266 6.48 -1.24 -9.44
N LEU A 267 5.38 -1.41 -10.18
CA LEU A 267 5.38 -1.32 -11.63
C LEU A 267 6.04 -0.01 -12.10
N ARG A 268 7.05 -0.14 -12.95
CA ARG A 268 7.28 0.89 -13.95
C ARG A 268 6.14 0.76 -14.93
N ILE A 269 5.20 1.69 -14.87
CA ILE A 269 4.21 1.86 -15.94
C ILE A 269 5.00 2.48 -17.09
N GLU A 270 5.47 1.62 -17.99
CA GLU A 270 6.14 2.02 -19.23
C GLU A 270 5.09 2.72 -20.12
N SER A 271 5.43 3.93 -20.56
CA SER A 271 4.65 4.75 -21.49
C SER A 271 4.89 4.34 -22.93
#